data_AF-X1QZD0-F1
#
_entry.id   AF-X1QZD0-F1
#
_cell.length_a   1.000
_cell.length_b   1.000
_cell.length_c   1.000
_cell.angle_alpha   90.00
_cell.angle_beta   90.00
_cell.angle_gamma   90.00
#
_symmetry.space_group_name_H-M   'P 1'
#
loop_
_entity.id
_entity.type
_entity.pdbx_description
1 polymer ?
#
loop_
_entity_poly.entity_id
_entity_poly.type
_entity_poly.pdbx_seq_one_letter_code
_entity_poly.pdbx_strand_id
1 'polypeptide(L)'
;FISGEYNLDGSRLTIFFTAEGRVDFRDLLKELTATYKTRIELRQVGPRDEAKLLGGYGRCGLPLCCTTYLSEFNPVSIRMAKEQDLPLNPMKISGVCGRLLCCLSHESSQYSIMKEKLPPIGQRVIT
;
A
#
# COMPACT_ATOMS: atom_id res chain seq x y z
N PHE A 1 -7.10 13.15 0.96
CA PHE A 1 -5.69 13.41 1.33
C PHE A 1 -5.05 14.34 0.31
N ILE A 2 -4.22 15.29 0.77
CA ILE A 2 -3.43 16.23 -0.05
C ILE A 2 -2.05 16.36 0.59
N SER A 3 -0.99 16.24 -0.22
CA SER A 3 0.41 16.49 0.19
C SER A 3 1.16 17.20 -0.93
N GLY A 4 2.19 17.98 -0.59
CA GLY A 4 2.99 18.74 -1.56
C GLY A 4 4.48 18.57 -1.30
N GLU A 5 5.25 18.29 -2.34
CA GLU A 5 6.70 18.13 -2.27
C GLU A 5 7.38 18.95 -3.37
N TYR A 6 8.40 19.72 -2.99
CA TYR A 6 9.31 20.34 -3.94
C TYR A 6 10.42 19.35 -4.34
N ASN A 7 10.87 19.43 -5.58
CA ASN A 7 12.17 18.88 -5.94
C ASN A 7 13.31 19.65 -5.28
N LEU A 8 14.48 19.03 -5.24
CA LEU A 8 15.68 19.57 -4.58
C LEU A 8 16.08 20.97 -5.06
N ASP A 9 15.88 21.25 -6.35
CA ASP A 9 16.18 22.53 -6.99
C ASP A 9 15.02 23.53 -6.99
N GLY A 10 13.86 23.18 -6.40
CA GLY A 10 12.69 24.05 -6.27
C GLY A 10 11.98 24.40 -7.59
N SER A 11 12.42 23.84 -8.71
CA SER A 11 11.87 24.10 -10.04
C SER A 11 10.54 23.38 -10.31
N ARG A 12 10.16 22.42 -9.47
CA ARG A 12 8.92 21.63 -9.58
C ARG A 12 8.28 21.40 -8.21
N LEU A 13 6.99 21.70 -8.11
CA LEU A 13 6.11 21.35 -7.00
C LEU A 13 5.18 20.22 -7.42
N THR A 14 5.29 19.06 -6.78
CA THR A 14 4.39 17.93 -6.99
C THR A 14 3.34 17.91 -5.89
N ILE A 15 2.07 17.95 -6.25
CA ILE A 15 0.95 17.86 -5.31
C ILE A 15 0.31 16.48 -5.49
N PHE A 16 0.40 15.67 -4.45
CA PHE A 16 -0.26 14.37 -4.36
C PHE A 16 -1.67 14.54 -3.80
N PHE A 17 -2.67 13.94 -4.44
CA PHE A 17 -4.04 14.00 -3.97
C PHE A 17 -4.80 12.69 -4.20
N THR A 18 -5.82 12.45 -3.37
CA THR A 18 -6.77 11.34 -3.54
C THR A 18 -8.14 11.91 -3.92
N ALA A 19 -8.78 11.34 -4.95
CA ALA A 19 -10.12 11.69 -5.39
C ALA A 19 -10.86 10.45 -5.89
N GLU A 20 -12.18 10.38 -5.68
CA GLU A 20 -13.01 9.25 -6.13
C GLU A 20 -13.29 9.28 -7.64
N GLY A 21 -13.26 10.47 -8.25
CA GLY A 21 -13.58 10.68 -9.65
C GLY A 21 -12.58 11.58 -10.36
N ARG A 22 -12.88 11.88 -11.64
CA ARG A 22 -12.13 12.90 -12.38
C ARG A 22 -12.46 14.27 -11.82
N VAL A 23 -11.41 15.05 -11.53
CA VAL A 23 -11.52 16.41 -11.05
C VAL A 23 -10.90 17.34 -12.10
N ASP A 24 -11.61 18.42 -12.43
CA ASP A 24 -11.10 19.44 -13.34
C ASP A 24 -10.29 20.48 -12.57
N PHE A 25 -9.00 20.58 -12.87
CA PHE A 25 -8.06 21.45 -12.17
C PHE A 25 -7.62 22.66 -13.01
N ARG A 26 -8.25 22.93 -14.16
CA ARG A 26 -7.77 23.94 -15.11
C ARG A 26 -7.62 25.33 -14.49
N ASP A 27 -8.60 25.80 -13.73
CA ASP A 27 -8.52 27.13 -13.12
C ASP A 27 -7.63 27.16 -11.88
N LEU A 28 -7.67 26.10 -11.05
CA LEU A 28 -6.75 25.96 -9.91
C LEU A 28 -5.28 25.96 -10.37
N LEU A 29 -4.95 25.27 -11.46
CA LEU A 29 -3.60 25.24 -12.01
C LEU A 29 -3.12 26.62 -12.46
N LYS A 30 -4.00 27.47 -13.01
CA LYS A 30 -3.65 28.84 -13.39
C LYS A 30 -3.31 29.68 -12.17
N GLU A 31 -4.14 29.63 -11.13
CA GLU A 31 -3.92 30.38 -9.89
C GLU A 31 -2.64 29.94 -9.16
N LEU A 32 -2.42 28.64 -9.06
CA LEU A 32 -1.22 28.10 -8.43
C LEU A 32 0.04 28.47 -9.23
N THR A 33 0.00 28.36 -10.57
CA THR A 33 1.17 28.70 -11.41
C THR A 33 1.49 30.20 -11.34
N ALA A 34 0.47 31.05 -11.29
CA ALA A 34 0.64 32.49 -11.11
C ALA A 34 1.27 32.84 -9.75
N THR A 35 0.92 32.08 -8.70
CA THR A 35 1.38 32.33 -7.33
C THR A 35 2.81 31.82 -7.10
N TYR A 36 3.07 30.56 -7.44
CA TYR A 36 4.33 29.88 -7.07
C TYR A 36 5.45 30.07 -8.09
N LYS A 37 5.16 30.50 -9.33
CA LYS A 37 6.15 30.68 -10.41
C LYS A 37 7.05 29.46 -10.65
N THR A 38 6.54 28.28 -10.32
CA THR A 38 7.23 26.98 -10.38
C THR A 38 6.37 26.02 -11.20
N ARG A 39 6.98 25.02 -11.84
CA ARG A 39 6.22 23.99 -12.56
C ARG A 39 5.40 23.16 -11.55
N ILE A 40 4.09 23.18 -11.66
CA ILE A 40 3.20 22.40 -10.78
C ILE A 40 2.75 21.12 -11.48
N GLU A 41 2.87 20.00 -10.78
CA GLU A 41 2.43 18.69 -11.22
C GLU A 41 1.41 18.15 -10.23
N LEU A 42 0.18 17.88 -10.70
CA LEU A 42 -0.85 17.25 -9.87
C LEU A 42 -0.82 15.75 -10.11
N ARG A 43 -0.61 14.97 -9.05
CA ARG A 43 -0.54 13.51 -9.12
C ARG A 43 -1.62 12.88 -8.27
N GLN A 44 -2.57 12.21 -8.93
CA GLN A 44 -3.55 11.40 -8.23
C GLN A 44 -2.88 10.14 -7.69
N VAL A 45 -3.06 9.85 -6.41
CA VAL A 45 -2.52 8.67 -5.74
C VAL A 45 -3.63 7.73 -5.31
N GLY A 46 -3.35 6.43 -5.37
CA GLY A 46 -4.25 5.41 -4.84
C GLY A 46 -4.17 5.32 -3.32
N PRO A 47 -5.11 4.60 -2.67
CA PRO A 47 -5.17 4.50 -1.21
C PRO A 47 -3.93 3.85 -0.58
N ARG A 48 -3.23 2.99 -1.33
CA ARG A 48 -1.95 2.40 -0.87
C ARG A 48 -0.80 3.40 -0.91
N ASP A 49 -0.73 4.23 -1.95
CA ASP A 49 0.30 5.25 -2.08
C ASP A 49 0.07 6.38 -1.07
N GLU A 50 -1.20 6.72 -0.79
CA GLU A 50 -1.57 7.58 0.33
C GLU A 50 -1.04 7.03 1.67
N ALA A 51 -1.30 5.75 1.97
CA ALA A 51 -0.75 5.11 3.17
C ALA A 51 0.79 5.07 3.17
N LYS A 52 1.42 4.97 2.00
CA LYS A 52 2.88 5.02 1.86
C LYS A 52 3.43 6.42 2.17
N LEU A 53 2.79 7.47 1.66
CA LEU A 53 3.18 8.86 1.88
C LEU A 53 2.98 9.29 3.34
N LEU A 54 1.87 8.86 3.96
CA LEU A 54 1.59 9.12 5.38
C LEU A 54 2.48 8.29 6.32
N GLY A 55 2.86 7.09 5.89
CA GLY A 55 3.53 6.12 6.73
C GLY A 55 2.61 5.50 7.79
N GLY A 56 3.23 4.91 8.81
CA GLY A 56 2.54 4.30 9.94
C GLY A 56 2.97 2.87 10.21
N TYR A 57 2.16 2.16 11.00
CA TYR A 57 2.44 0.81 11.47
C TYR A 57 1.34 -0.15 11.04
N GLY A 58 1.74 -1.34 10.62
CA GLY A 58 0.84 -2.44 10.34
C GLY A 58 0.33 -3.09 11.63
N ARG A 59 -0.68 -3.95 11.49
CA ARG A 59 -1.21 -4.75 12.60
C ARG A 59 -0.19 -5.71 13.23
N CYS A 60 0.93 -5.95 12.56
CA CYS A 60 2.08 -6.70 13.07
C CYS A 60 2.98 -5.87 14.01
N GLY A 61 2.69 -4.58 14.21
CA GLY A 61 3.51 -3.67 15.02
C GLY A 61 4.74 -3.12 14.30
N LEU A 62 5.00 -3.55 13.07
CA LEU A 62 6.11 -3.07 12.25
C LEU A 62 5.67 -1.90 11.35
N PRO A 63 6.60 -1.05 10.88
CA PRO A 63 6.29 -0.04 9.87
C PRO A 63 5.66 -0.67 8.62
N LEU A 64 4.84 0.10 7.90
CA LEU A 64 4.14 -0.41 6.71
C LEU A 64 5.12 -1.04 5.71
N CYS A 65 4.74 -2.19 5.15
CA CYS A 65 5.61 -2.89 4.21
C CYS A 65 5.88 -2.05 2.95
N CYS A 66 4.88 -1.28 2.50
CA CYS A 66 4.98 -0.38 1.34
C CYS A 66 5.91 0.83 1.56
N THR A 67 6.25 1.17 2.81
CA THR A 67 7.19 2.25 3.14
C THR A 67 8.59 1.76 3.41
N THR A 68 8.77 0.44 3.59
CA THR A 68 10.04 -0.15 4.01
C THR A 68 10.75 -0.84 2.86
N TYR A 69 10.33 -2.05 2.52
CA TYR A 69 11.05 -2.90 1.56
C TYR A 69 10.21 -3.28 0.34
N LEU A 70 8.87 -3.24 0.42
CA LEU A 70 7.99 -3.60 -0.69
C LEU A 70 7.78 -2.38 -1.60
N SER A 71 8.56 -2.33 -2.69
CA SER A 71 8.42 -1.36 -3.79
C SER A 71 7.46 -1.85 -4.87
N GLU A 72 7.46 -3.17 -5.15
CA GLU A 72 6.63 -3.81 -6.16
C GLU A 72 5.51 -4.63 -5.51
N PHE A 73 4.31 -4.52 -6.08
CA PHE A 73 3.13 -5.14 -5.50
C PHE A 73 2.53 -6.17 -6.44
N ASN A 74 2.69 -7.44 -6.07
CA ASN A 74 1.96 -8.51 -6.71
C ASN A 74 0.47 -8.43 -6.36
N PRO A 75 -0.43 -8.82 -7.29
CA PRO A 75 -1.85 -8.95 -7.00
C PRO A 75 -2.09 -9.89 -5.82
N VAL A 76 -2.82 -9.41 -4.82
CA VAL A 76 -3.19 -10.21 -3.65
C VAL A 76 -4.59 -10.76 -3.86
N SER A 77 -4.77 -12.06 -3.61
CA SER A 77 -6.08 -12.72 -3.71
C SER A 77 -6.58 -13.23 -2.35
N ILE A 78 -7.90 -13.35 -2.22
CA ILE A 78 -8.54 -13.94 -1.01
C ILE A 78 -8.10 -15.40 -0.81
N ARG A 79 -7.76 -16.11 -1.90
CA ARG A 79 -7.26 -17.48 -1.83
C ARG A 79 -5.97 -17.58 -1.02
N MET A 80 -5.06 -16.60 -1.13
CA MET A 80 -3.83 -16.57 -0.33
C MET A 80 -4.12 -16.48 1.17
N ALA A 81 -5.15 -15.71 1.56
CA ALA A 81 -5.57 -15.65 2.96
C ALA A 81 -6.10 -17.00 3.46
N LYS A 82 -6.83 -17.74 2.62
CA LYS A 82 -7.28 -19.10 2.96
C LYS A 82 -6.12 -20.09 3.08
N GLU A 83 -5.13 -20.01 2.19
CA GLU A 83 -3.97 -20.90 2.21
C GLU A 83 -3.10 -20.73 3.47
N GLN A 84 -3.13 -19.53 4.05
CA GLN A 84 -2.46 -19.15 5.30
C GLN A 84 -3.37 -19.29 6.54
N ASP A 85 -4.51 -19.97 6.40
CA ASP A 85 -5.48 -20.21 7.47
C ASP A 85 -5.94 -18.94 8.23
N LEU A 86 -6.02 -17.81 7.50
CA LEU A 86 -6.50 -16.54 8.05
C LEU A 86 -8.03 -16.41 7.93
N PRO A 87 -8.70 -15.83 8.95
CA PRO A 87 -10.13 -15.59 8.89
C PRO A 87 -10.47 -14.58 7.80
N LEU A 88 -11.47 -14.89 6.98
CA LEU A 88 -11.92 -14.07 5.84
C LEU A 88 -12.67 -12.78 6.22
N ASN A 89 -12.54 -12.35 7.47
CA ASN A 89 -13.09 -11.08 7.91
C ASN A 89 -12.24 -9.94 7.31
N PRO A 90 -12.84 -8.98 6.57
CA PRO A 90 -12.13 -7.84 6.00
C PRO A 90 -11.24 -7.09 6.99
N MET A 91 -11.67 -6.95 8.25
CA MET A 91 -10.87 -6.31 9.30
C MET A 91 -9.56 -7.04 9.62
N LYS A 92 -9.48 -8.34 9.33
CA LYS A 92 -8.32 -9.18 9.58
C LYS A 92 -7.40 -9.28 8.35
N ILE A 93 -7.95 -9.21 7.13
CA ILE A 93 -7.17 -9.42 5.90
C ILE A 93 -6.87 -8.14 5.13
N SER A 94 -7.42 -7.00 5.54
CA SER A 94 -7.13 -5.69 4.97
C SER A 94 -6.05 -4.96 5.77
N GLY A 95 -5.18 -4.26 5.05
CA GLY A 95 -4.21 -3.32 5.61
C GLY A 95 -4.82 -1.96 5.89
N VAL A 96 -4.01 -1.05 6.45
CA VAL A 96 -4.39 0.33 6.79
C VAL A 96 -4.88 1.11 5.55
N CYS A 97 -4.35 0.77 4.37
CA CYS A 97 -4.78 1.33 3.08
C CYS A 97 -6.15 0.82 2.58
N GLY A 98 -6.88 0.02 3.36
CA GLY A 98 -8.19 -0.54 2.99
C GLY A 98 -8.15 -1.66 1.93
N ARG A 99 -6.98 -1.95 1.35
CA ARG A 99 -6.77 -3.11 0.45
C ARG A 99 -6.28 -4.33 1.21
N LEU A 100 -6.34 -5.50 0.58
CA LEU A 100 -5.75 -6.73 1.11
C LEU A 100 -4.28 -6.55 1.51
N LEU A 101 -3.88 -7.21 2.60
CA LEU A 101 -2.53 -7.20 3.15
C LEU A 101 -1.52 -7.66 2.10
N CYS A 102 -0.52 -6.81 1.81
CA CYS A 102 0.57 -7.16 0.90
C CYS A 102 1.45 -8.31 1.43
N CYS A 103 1.51 -8.48 2.76
CA CYS A 103 2.18 -9.62 3.41
C CYS A 103 1.66 -10.97 2.92
N LEU A 104 0.36 -11.07 2.60
CA LEU A 104 -0.23 -12.32 2.11
C LEU A 104 0.49 -12.80 0.84
N SER A 105 0.78 -11.89 -0.09
CA SER A 105 1.52 -12.27 -1.29
C SER A 105 3.01 -12.48 -1.01
N HIS A 106 3.59 -11.71 -0.09
CA HIS A 106 5.01 -11.82 0.24
C HIS A 106 5.33 -13.19 0.87
N GLU A 107 4.49 -13.65 1.78
CA GLU A 107 4.69 -14.88 2.55
C GLU A 107 4.17 -16.13 1.85
N SER A 108 3.30 -15.98 0.83
CA SER A 108 2.60 -17.10 0.19
C SER A 108 3.52 -18.21 -0.32
N SER A 109 4.66 -17.88 -0.94
CA SER A 109 5.60 -18.90 -1.45
C SER A 109 6.20 -19.73 -0.32
N GLN A 110 6.56 -19.09 0.79
CA GLN A 110 7.11 -19.76 1.96
C GLN A 110 6.05 -20.64 2.64
N TYR A 111 4.82 -20.15 2.77
CA TYR A 111 3.71 -20.95 3.29
C TYR A 111 3.47 -22.22 2.47
N SER A 112 3.48 -22.12 1.14
CA SER A 112 3.31 -23.30 0.27
C SER A 112 4.42 -24.33 0.49
N ILE A 113 5.69 -23.91 0.50
CA ILE A 113 6.84 -24.80 0.71
C ILE A 113 6.80 -25.44 2.11
N MET A 114 6.44 -24.67 3.13
CA MET A 114 6.34 -25.19 4.50
C MET A 114 5.20 -26.20 4.63
N LYS A 115 4.06 -25.95 4.00
CA LYS A 115 2.89 -26.85 4.07
C LYS A 115 3.18 -28.23 3.50
N GLU A 116 4.06 -28.35 2.51
CA GLU A 116 4.50 -29.64 1.98
C GLU A 116 5.41 -30.42 2.94
N LYS A 117 6.17 -29.71 3.78
CA LYS A 117 7.12 -30.31 4.74
C LYS A 117 6.49 -30.58 6.11
N LEU A 118 5.42 -29.87 6.44
CA LEU A 118 4.76 -29.97 7.73
C LEU A 118 3.82 -31.18 7.77
N PRO A 119 3.76 -31.90 8.90
CA PRO A 119 2.82 -32.98 9.07
C PRO A 119 1.38 -32.44 9.11
N PRO A 120 0.39 -33.22 8.64
CA PRO A 120 -1.02 -32.86 8.76
C PRO A 120 -1.43 -32.56 10.21
N ILE A 121 -2.38 -31.64 10.34
CA ILE A 121 -2.94 -31.22 11.62
C ILE A 121 -3.50 -32.45 12.35
N GLY A 122 -3.04 -32.67 13.59
CA GLY A 122 -3.44 -33.81 14.43
C GLY A 122 -2.51 -35.02 14.36
N GLN A 123 -1.49 -35.02 13.49
CA GLN A 123 -0.48 -36.06 13.50
C GLN A 123 0.45 -35.92 14.71
N ARG A 124 0.67 -37.03 15.43
CA ARG A 124 1.62 -37.08 16.53
C ARG A 124 3.04 -37.03 15.97
N VAL A 125 3.77 -35.98 16.33
CA VAL A 125 5.18 -35.80 15.98
C VAL A 125 6.07 -36.25 17.14
N ILE A 126 7.18 -36.90 16.82
CA ILE A 126 8.22 -37.25 17.78
C ILE A 126 9.36 -36.27 17.52
N THR A 127 9.76 -35.53 18.56
CA THR A 127 10.85 -34.54 18.50
C THR A 127 12.19 -35.23 18.66
#